data_AF-A0A543AS46-F1
#
_entry.id   AF-A0A543AS46-F1
#
_cell.length_a   1.000
_cell.length_b   1.000
_cell.length_c   1.000
_cell.angle_alpha   90.00
_cell.angle_beta   90.00
_cell.angle_gamma   90.00
#
_symmetry.space_group_name_H-M   'P 1'
#
loop_
_entity.id
_entity.type
_entity.pdbx_description
1 polymer ?
#
loop_
_entity_poly.entity_id
_entity_poly.type
_entity_poly.pdbx_seq_one_letter_code
_entity_poly.pdbx_strand_id
1 'polypeptide(L)'
;MRVRIPVSTRALSAWVIGVGTAILGSVLLGFYRTGLADSAPAELPGSVLEAAQETLAAALLYAGELPGKIGTALSTAAIDSFTAALALTGGIAALILLGVAFFAGIMLRGVSAQADLSETDRR
;
A
#
# COMPACT_ATOMS: atom_id res chain seq x y z
N MET A 1 38.64 -11.29 -15.31
CA MET A 1 38.62 -9.98 -14.62
C MET A 1 37.28 -9.83 -13.91
N ARG A 2 37.21 -10.07 -12.58
CA ARG A 2 35.95 -9.96 -11.80
C ARG A 2 35.79 -8.51 -11.34
N VAL A 3 34.85 -7.78 -11.92
CA VAL A 3 34.45 -6.45 -11.45
C VAL A 3 33.75 -6.63 -10.10
N ARG A 4 34.41 -6.24 -9.00
CA ARG A 4 33.77 -6.13 -7.68
C ARG A 4 32.92 -4.86 -7.67
N ILE A 5 31.61 -5.01 -7.83
CA ILE A 5 30.66 -3.92 -7.63
C ILE A 5 30.62 -3.64 -6.11
N PRO A 6 30.80 -2.39 -5.65
CA PRO A 6 30.76 -2.07 -4.22
C PRO A 6 29.36 -2.35 -3.65
N VAL A 7 29.31 -3.03 -2.50
CA VAL A 7 28.08 -3.48 -1.81
C VAL A 7 27.12 -2.32 -1.45
N SER A 8 27.62 -1.08 -1.42
CA SER A 8 26.87 0.13 -1.03
C SER A 8 25.71 0.50 -1.96
N THR A 9 25.78 0.21 -3.26
CA THR A 9 24.68 0.55 -4.20
C THR A 9 23.51 -0.43 -4.13
N ARG A 10 23.75 -1.68 -3.72
CA ARG A 10 22.68 -2.67 -3.49
C ARG A 10 21.87 -2.39 -2.23
N ALA A 11 22.51 -1.78 -1.22
CA ALA A 11 21.82 -1.37 0.00
C ALA A 11 20.81 -0.26 -0.30
N LEU A 12 21.22 0.77 -1.04
CA LEU A 12 20.39 1.96 -1.33
C LEU A 12 19.05 1.62 -1.99
N SER A 13 19.03 0.75 -3.01
CA SER A 13 17.76 0.37 -3.65
C SER A 13 16.88 -0.50 -2.76
N ALA A 14 17.46 -1.34 -1.91
CA ALA A 14 16.73 -2.18 -0.96
C ALA A 14 16.02 -1.35 0.13
N TRP A 15 16.64 -0.27 0.60
CA TRP A 15 16.02 0.64 1.57
C TRP A 15 14.78 1.34 1.01
N VAL A 16 14.84 1.80 -0.24
CA VAL A 16 13.70 2.49 -0.87
C VAL A 16 12.53 1.55 -1.04
N ILE A 17 12.79 0.33 -1.52
CA ILE A 17 11.74 -0.69 -1.70
C ILE A 17 11.11 -1.05 -0.35
N GLY A 18 11.92 -1.32 0.66
CA GLY A 18 11.44 -1.73 1.99
C GLY A 18 10.63 -0.64 2.70
N VAL A 19 11.05 0.62 2.63
CA VAL A 19 10.31 1.74 3.25
C VAL A 19 8.97 1.96 2.55
N GLY A 20 8.96 1.92 1.21
CA GLY A 20 7.72 2.09 0.44
C GLY A 20 6.69 1.00 0.74
N THR A 21 7.10 -0.26 0.72
CA THR A 21 6.19 -1.38 1.04
C THR A 21 5.75 -1.36 2.50
N ALA A 22 6.60 -0.96 3.45
CA ALA A 22 6.24 -0.83 4.86
C ALA A 22 5.18 0.27 5.11
N ILE A 23 5.33 1.43 4.46
CA ILE A 23 4.36 2.53 4.57
C ILE A 23 3.02 2.10 3.96
N LEU A 24 3.02 1.58 2.73
CA LEU A 24 1.80 1.12 2.08
C LEU A 24 1.13 -0.01 2.86
N GLY A 25 1.91 -0.95 3.39
CA GLY A 25 1.42 -2.03 4.25
C GLY A 25 0.80 -1.51 5.55
N SER A 26 1.39 -0.48 6.16
CA SER A 26 0.87 0.15 7.38
C SER A 26 -0.45 0.90 7.11
N VAL A 27 -0.56 1.60 5.98
CA VAL A 27 -1.79 2.28 5.55
C VAL A 27 -2.89 1.25 5.28
N LEU A 28 -2.56 0.18 4.54
CA LEU A 28 -3.48 -0.92 4.26
C LEU A 28 -4.02 -1.54 5.56
N LEU A 29 -3.11 -1.90 6.47
CA LEU A 29 -3.47 -2.53 7.73
C LEU A 29 -4.29 -1.58 8.62
N GLY A 30 -3.98 -0.28 8.62
CA GLY A 30 -4.75 0.73 9.33
C GLY A 30 -6.20 0.78 8.87
N PHE A 31 -6.44 0.89 7.56
CA PHE A 31 -7.79 0.90 6.99
C PHE A 31 -8.54 -0.42 7.20
N TYR A 32 -7.83 -1.55 7.11
CA TYR A 32 -8.41 -2.86 7.40
C TYR A 32 -8.88 -2.95 8.85
N ARG A 33 -8.04 -2.56 9.82
CA ARG A 33 -8.36 -2.59 11.26
C ARG A 33 -9.61 -1.76 11.58
N THR A 34 -9.67 -0.53 11.07
CA THR A 34 -10.82 0.35 11.29
C THR A 34 -12.07 -0.18 10.61
N GLY A 35 -11.96 -0.60 9.34
CA GLY A 35 -13.11 -1.12 8.59
C GLY A 35 -13.68 -2.41 9.19
N LEU A 36 -12.82 -3.29 9.70
CA LEU A 36 -13.26 -4.50 10.38
C LEU A 36 -13.89 -4.18 11.73
N ALA A 37 -13.36 -3.24 12.51
CA ALA A 37 -13.97 -2.81 13.77
C ALA A 37 -15.41 -2.30 13.57
N ASP A 38 -15.65 -1.56 12.50
CA ASP A 38 -16.98 -1.00 12.17
C ASP A 38 -17.97 -2.06 11.64
N SER A 39 -17.45 -3.11 11.00
CA SER A 39 -18.26 -4.12 10.29
C SER A 39 -18.40 -5.45 11.04
N ALA A 40 -17.69 -5.61 12.16
CA ALA A 40 -17.67 -6.86 12.89
C ALA A 40 -19.01 -7.14 13.61
N PRO A 41 -19.46 -8.41 13.63
CA PRO A 41 -20.59 -8.85 14.46
C PRO A 41 -20.44 -8.45 15.94
N ALA A 42 -21.50 -7.89 16.52
CA ALA A 42 -21.49 -7.47 17.93
C ALA A 42 -21.39 -8.64 18.91
N GLU A 43 -21.76 -9.87 18.49
CA GLU A 43 -21.69 -11.07 19.34
C GLU A 43 -20.28 -11.69 19.40
N LEU A 44 -19.28 -11.10 18.73
CA LEU A 44 -17.90 -11.62 18.73
C LEU A 44 -17.21 -11.43 20.09
N PRO A 45 -16.48 -12.44 20.58
CA PRO A 45 -15.55 -12.25 21.69
C PRO A 45 -14.48 -11.20 21.32
N GLY A 46 -14.20 -10.26 22.23
CA GLY A 46 -13.24 -9.18 21.99
C GLY A 46 -11.84 -9.67 21.60
N SER A 47 -11.38 -10.78 22.19
CA SER A 47 -10.08 -11.39 21.85
C SER A 47 -10.02 -11.92 20.41
N VAL A 48 -11.15 -12.38 19.86
CA VAL A 48 -11.23 -12.83 18.46
C VAL A 48 -11.19 -11.62 17.52
N LEU A 49 -11.90 -10.55 17.87
CA LEU A 49 -11.89 -9.31 17.09
C LEU A 49 -10.50 -8.67 17.05
N GLU A 50 -9.81 -8.58 18.19
CA GLU A 50 -8.43 -8.07 18.27
C GLU A 50 -7.49 -8.90 17.38
N ALA A 51 -7.54 -10.23 17.46
CA ALA A 51 -6.71 -11.09 16.61
C ALA A 51 -7.08 -10.97 15.12
N ALA A 52 -8.37 -10.85 14.80
CA ALA A 52 -8.84 -10.66 13.43
C ALA A 52 -8.39 -9.32 12.83
N GLN A 53 -8.29 -8.26 13.63
CA GLN A 53 -7.79 -6.95 13.22
C GLN A 53 -6.28 -6.96 12.90
N GLU A 54 -5.51 -7.85 13.51
CA GLU A 54 -4.07 -7.95 13.25
C GLU A 54 -3.79 -8.52 11.85
N THR A 55 -4.55 -9.52 11.40
CA THR A 55 -4.39 -10.09 10.06
C THR A 55 -5.68 -10.71 9.52
N LEU A 56 -5.88 -10.64 8.20
CA LEU A 56 -6.96 -11.37 7.51
C LEU A 56 -6.85 -12.89 7.73
N ALA A 57 -5.62 -13.42 7.78
CA ALA A 57 -5.39 -14.85 8.03
C ALA A 57 -5.96 -15.29 9.38
N ALA A 58 -5.73 -14.52 10.45
CA ALA A 58 -6.31 -14.79 11.76
C ALA A 58 -7.84 -14.68 11.73
N ALA A 59 -8.39 -13.67 11.03
CA ALA A 59 -9.84 -13.51 10.90
C ALA A 59 -10.50 -14.75 10.25
N LEU A 60 -9.92 -15.26 9.17
CA LEU A 60 -10.42 -16.45 8.47
C LEU A 60 -10.23 -17.74 9.28
N LEU A 61 -9.14 -17.84 10.04
CA LEU A 61 -8.90 -18.96 10.94
C LEU A 61 -10.00 -19.03 12.01
N TYR A 62 -10.23 -17.93 12.74
CA TYR A 62 -11.27 -17.89 13.76
C TYR A 62 -12.68 -17.99 13.20
N ALA A 63 -12.93 -17.46 11.99
CA ALA A 63 -14.20 -17.65 11.30
C ALA A 63 -14.53 -19.14 11.06
N GLY A 64 -13.51 -19.99 10.85
CA GLY A 64 -13.68 -21.43 10.73
C GLY A 64 -13.93 -22.16 12.06
N GLU A 65 -13.49 -21.59 13.17
CA GLU A 65 -13.71 -22.14 14.52
C GLU A 65 -15.06 -21.72 15.12
N LEU A 66 -15.62 -20.59 14.66
CA LEU A 66 -16.87 -20.05 15.15
C LEU A 66 -18.11 -20.74 14.54
N PRO A 67 -19.21 -20.84 15.30
CA PRO A 67 -20.42 -21.48 14.82
C PRO A 67 -21.08 -20.71 13.69
N GLY A 68 -21.21 -21.38 12.53
CA GLY A 68 -22.11 -21.07 11.42
C GLY A 68 -22.19 -19.59 11.03
N LYS A 69 -23.30 -18.94 11.42
CA LYS A 69 -23.62 -17.57 10.99
C LYS A 69 -22.61 -16.54 11.46
N ILE A 70 -22.06 -16.67 12.66
CA ILE A 70 -21.10 -15.71 13.22
C ILE A 70 -19.75 -15.83 12.47
N GLY A 71 -19.30 -17.06 12.22
CA GLY A 71 -18.09 -17.30 11.44
C GLY A 71 -18.20 -16.80 10.00
N THR A 72 -19.35 -17.03 9.36
CA THR A 72 -19.62 -16.50 8.01
C THR A 72 -19.66 -14.98 7.99
N ALA A 73 -20.30 -14.35 8.98
CA ALA A 73 -20.34 -12.89 9.07
C ALA A 73 -18.95 -12.29 9.32
N LEU A 74 -18.12 -12.91 10.16
CA LEU A 74 -16.74 -12.49 10.39
C LEU A 74 -15.89 -12.60 9.12
N SER A 75 -15.97 -13.71 8.39
CA SER A 75 -15.17 -13.89 7.16
C SER A 75 -15.60 -12.92 6.06
N THR A 76 -16.91 -12.69 5.88
CA THR A 76 -17.42 -11.67 4.94
C THR A 76 -16.94 -10.27 5.33
N ALA A 77 -17.11 -9.87 6.60
CA ALA A 77 -16.67 -8.56 7.07
C ALA A 77 -15.16 -8.35 6.89
N ALA A 78 -14.35 -9.38 7.16
CA ALA A 78 -12.90 -9.32 7.00
C ALA A 78 -12.47 -9.21 5.53
N ILE A 79 -13.08 -9.98 4.63
CA ILE A 79 -12.77 -9.93 3.19
C ILE A 79 -13.17 -8.58 2.59
N ASP A 80 -14.36 -8.09 2.94
CA ASP A 80 -14.87 -6.81 2.43
C ASP A 80 -14.02 -5.64 2.92
N SER A 81 -13.73 -5.58 4.23
CA SER A 81 -12.86 -4.53 4.80
C SER A 81 -11.44 -4.57 4.23
N PHE A 82 -10.87 -5.76 4.02
CA PHE A 82 -9.55 -5.89 3.40
C PHE A 82 -9.55 -5.42 1.95
N THR A 83 -10.59 -5.75 1.18
CA THR A 83 -10.74 -5.34 -0.22
C THR A 83 -10.92 -3.83 -0.33
N ALA A 84 -11.73 -3.23 0.54
CA ALA A 84 -11.89 -1.77 0.61
C ALA A 84 -10.57 -1.07 0.97
N ALA A 85 -9.85 -1.60 1.96
CA ALA A 85 -8.55 -1.08 2.37
C ALA A 85 -7.50 -1.18 1.23
N LEU A 86 -7.51 -2.29 0.47
CA LEU A 86 -6.67 -2.46 -0.72
C LEU A 86 -7.00 -1.43 -1.80
N ALA A 87 -8.28 -1.21 -2.10
CA ALA A 87 -8.71 -0.24 -3.11
C ALA A 87 -8.28 1.19 -2.72
N LEU A 88 -8.47 1.58 -1.46
CA LEU A 88 -8.05 2.88 -0.92
C LEU A 88 -6.53 3.06 -0.99
N THR A 89 -5.76 2.07 -0.51
CA THR A 89 -4.30 2.12 -0.52
C THR A 89 -3.74 2.15 -1.95
N GLY A 90 -4.32 1.35 -2.84
CA GLY A 90 -3.99 1.37 -4.26
C GLY A 90 -4.30 2.72 -4.91
N GLY A 91 -5.43 3.34 -4.56
CA GLY A 91 -5.78 4.69 -4.99
C GLY A 91 -4.75 5.73 -4.54
N ILE A 92 -4.30 5.67 -3.28
CA ILE A 92 -3.23 6.55 -2.76
C ILE A 92 -1.93 6.35 -3.54
N ALA A 93 -1.51 5.10 -3.76
CA ALA A 93 -0.31 4.79 -4.53
C ALA A 93 -0.40 5.31 -5.97
N ALA A 94 -1.55 5.16 -6.62
CA ALA A 94 -1.81 5.69 -7.96
C ALA A 94 -1.72 7.23 -8.00
N LEU A 95 -2.30 7.92 -7.01
CA LEU A 95 -2.23 9.39 -6.91
C LEU A 95 -0.79 9.88 -6.74
N ILE A 96 0.02 9.18 -5.92
CA ILE A 96 1.45 9.49 -5.77
C ILE A 96 2.17 9.36 -7.11
N LEU A 97 1.95 8.26 -7.84
CA LEU A 97 2.57 8.03 -9.15
C LEU A 97 2.14 9.09 -10.17
N LEU A 98 0.87 9.49 -10.19
CA LEU A 98 0.38 10.57 -11.05
C LEU A 98 1.05 11.91 -10.71
N GLY A 99 1.22 12.22 -9.43
CA GLY A 99 1.95 13.43 -8.99
C GLY A 99 3.40 13.45 -9.46
N VAL A 100 4.11 12.32 -9.32
CA VAL A 100 5.48 12.17 -9.81
C VAL A 100 5.56 12.30 -11.33
N ALA A 101 4.64 11.66 -12.06
CA ALA A 101 4.59 11.75 -13.52
C ALA A 101 4.34 13.20 -14.00
N PHE A 102 3.43 13.91 -13.35
CA PHE A 102 3.14 15.31 -13.66
C PHE A 102 4.35 16.21 -13.40
N PHE A 103 5.01 16.03 -12.25
CA PHE A 103 6.22 16.77 -11.89
C PHE A 103 7.36 16.53 -12.90
N ALA A 104 7.60 15.26 -13.26
CA ALA A 104 8.58 14.91 -14.29
C ALA A 104 8.24 15.54 -15.65
N GLY A 105 6.96 15.54 -16.04
CA GLY A 105 6.50 16.16 -17.28
C GLY A 105 6.74 17.68 -17.33
N ILE A 106 6.51 18.38 -16.22
CA ILE A 106 6.82 19.82 -16.13
C ILE A 106 8.33 20.06 -16.22
N MET A 107 9.13 19.29 -15.48
CA MET A 107 10.58 19.46 -15.48
C MET A 107 11.17 19.19 -16.86
N LEU A 108 10.72 18.14 -17.55
CA LEU A 108 11.15 17.84 -18.92
C LEU A 108 10.78 18.96 -19.89
N ARG A 109 9.57 19.54 -19.77
CA ARG A 109 9.18 20.71 -20.57
C ARG A 109 10.09 21.91 -20.34
N GLY A 110 10.50 22.16 -19.10
CA GLY A 110 11.44 23.24 -18.78
C GLY A 110 12.82 23.04 -19.43
N VAL A 111 13.32 21.81 -19.45
CA VAL A 111 14.59 21.47 -20.12
C VAL A 111 14.49 21.60 -21.63
N SER A 112 13.39 21.14 -22.24
CA SER A 112 13.17 21.27 -23.69
C SER A 112 13.06 22.73 -24.13
N ALA A 113 12.40 23.58 -23.35
CA ALA A 113 12.27 25.01 -23.66
C ALA A 113 13.62 25.75 -23.64
N GLN A 114 14.53 25.35 -22.75
CA GLN A 114 15.85 25.98 -22.66
C GLN A 114 16.81 25.56 -23.78
N ALA A 115 16.67 24.34 -24.30
CA ALA A 115 17.43 23.88 -25.46
C ALA A 115 17.11 24.71 -26.72
N ASP A 116 15.82 25.00 -26.95
CA ASP A 116 15.33 25.74 -28.13
C ASP A 116 15.78 27.22 -28.15
N LEU A 117 15.79 27.87 -26.97
CA LEU A 117 16.30 29.24 -26.81
C LEU A 117 17.81 29.33 -27.07
N SER A 118 18.58 28.32 -26.64
CA SER A 118 20.03 28.28 -26.84
C SER A 118 20.45 28.04 -28.30
N GLU A 119 19.56 27.46 -29.11
CA GLU A 119 19.80 27.20 -30.54
C GLU A 119 19.41 28.40 -31.40
N THR A 120 18.43 29.20 -30.95
CA THR A 120 18.04 30.47 -31.56
C THR A 120 19.09 31.57 -31.34
N ASP A 121 19.72 31.63 -30.15
CA ASP A 121 20.79 32.60 -29.84
C ASP A 121 22.11 32.32 -30.60
N ARG A 122 22.28 31.10 -31.13
CA ARG A 122 23.48 30.68 -31.87
C ARG A 122 23.38 30.91 -33.39
N ARG A 123 22.20 31.27 -33.92
CA ARG A 123 21.96 31.54 -35.35
C ARG A 123 21.98 33.04 -35.64
#